data_AF-F0X2U6-F1
#
_entry.id   AF-F0X2U6-F1
#
_cell.length_a   1.000
_cell.length_b   1.000
_cell.length_c   1.000
_cell.angle_alpha   90.00
_cell.angle_beta   90.00
_cell.angle_gamma   90.00
#
_symmetry.space_group_name_H-M   'P 1'
#
loop_
_entity.id
_entity.type
_entity.pdbx_description
1 polymer ?
#
loop_
_entity_poly.entity_id
_entity_poly.type
_entity_poly.pdbx_seq_one_letter_code
_entity_poly.pdbx_strand_id
1 'polypeptide(L)'
;MLSSHRRLFERQGKYGTPRQEYLQELVSAFQGVKDTLRREEILANLSNFAYDPINYVYLKELHVITLFLDVLAMSKSELNGQKPKLECNEVRHKNAMMEFALGGICNCIADPRLQLQFFALNGANEIIGCVRKLVEISDITACVSKLNQLLSAMTICYFLLDSSAFHKLTTNSTCMNEYDSNETVRQEDSILCIMQGLQRHHSVQIANIASAFDDRHQELLALYA
;
A
#
# COMPACT_ATOMS: atom_id res chain seq x y z
N MET A 1 15.69 -5.55 13.46
CA MET A 1 16.47 -6.51 14.26
C MET A 1 16.67 -7.76 13.40
N LEU A 2 17.85 -7.92 12.78
CA LEU A 2 18.11 -8.99 11.81
C LEU A 2 18.46 -10.30 12.54
N SER A 3 17.48 -11.17 12.76
CA SER A 3 17.73 -12.54 13.23
C SER A 3 18.12 -13.41 12.04
N SER A 4 19.11 -14.30 12.18
CA SER A 4 19.48 -15.21 11.10
C SER A 4 18.30 -16.12 10.72
N HIS A 5 18.22 -16.53 9.44
CA HIS A 5 17.18 -17.43 8.94
C HIS A 5 17.03 -18.68 9.83
N ARG A 6 18.18 -19.24 10.26
CA ARG A 6 18.24 -20.35 11.21
C ARG A 6 17.55 -20.06 12.54
N ARG A 7 17.81 -18.90 13.17
CA ARG A 7 17.15 -18.49 14.43
C ARG A 7 15.65 -18.28 14.27
N LEU A 8 15.20 -17.73 13.15
CA LEU A 8 13.76 -17.52 12.88
C LEU A 8 13.03 -18.84 12.63
N PHE A 9 13.73 -19.83 12.07
CA PHE A 9 13.24 -21.19 11.91
C PHE A 9 13.18 -21.92 13.26
N GLU A 10 14.21 -21.78 14.10
CA GLU A 10 14.26 -22.34 15.45
C GLU A 10 13.17 -21.77 16.40
N ARG A 11 12.67 -20.57 16.11
CA ARG A 11 11.53 -19.96 16.81
C ARG A 11 10.17 -20.51 16.37
N GLN A 12 10.10 -21.35 15.35
CA GLN A 12 8.86 -22.08 15.07
C GLN A 12 8.60 -23.04 16.24
N GLY A 13 7.41 -22.94 16.83
CA GLY A 13 7.04 -23.76 17.98
C GLY A 13 7.10 -25.24 17.63
N LYS A 14 7.77 -26.04 18.46
CA LYS A 14 7.90 -27.50 18.28
C LYS A 14 6.56 -28.24 18.18
N TYR A 15 5.48 -27.63 18.65
CA TYR A 15 4.12 -28.20 18.73
C TYR A 15 3.05 -27.33 18.08
N GLY A 16 3.46 -26.32 17.28
CA GLY A 16 2.52 -25.43 16.59
C GLY A 16 2.26 -25.86 15.15
N THR A 17 1.17 -25.38 14.57
CA THR A 17 0.90 -25.51 13.13
C THR A 17 2.09 -24.99 12.33
N PRO A 18 2.58 -25.73 11.32
CA PRO A 18 3.62 -25.24 10.42
C PRO A 18 3.28 -23.86 9.86
N ARG A 19 4.29 -23.00 9.72
CA ARG A 19 4.04 -21.59 9.41
C ARG A 19 3.26 -21.36 8.12
N GLN A 20 3.57 -22.15 7.09
CA GLN A 20 2.86 -22.10 5.82
C GLN A 20 1.37 -22.47 5.99
N GLU A 21 1.08 -23.54 6.71
CA GLU A 21 -0.28 -24.00 7.00
C GLU A 21 -1.05 -22.94 7.79
N TYR A 22 -0.42 -22.32 8.80
CA TYR A 22 -1.06 -21.25 9.55
C TYR A 22 -1.39 -20.02 8.69
N LEU A 23 -0.49 -19.61 7.79
CA LEU A 23 -0.76 -18.52 6.84
C LEU A 23 -1.89 -18.90 5.86
N GLN A 24 -1.92 -20.14 5.39
CA GLN A 24 -3.02 -20.66 4.55
C GLN A 24 -4.36 -20.64 5.31
N GLU A 25 -4.38 -21.04 6.58
CA GLU A 25 -5.57 -20.97 7.43
C GLU A 25 -6.07 -19.53 7.56
N LEU A 26 -5.18 -18.55 7.77
CA LEU A 26 -5.55 -17.14 7.82
C LEU A 26 -6.16 -16.65 6.50
N VAL A 27 -5.55 -16.96 5.36
CA VAL A 27 -6.08 -16.58 4.03
C VAL A 27 -7.45 -17.21 3.79
N SER A 28 -7.60 -18.50 4.10
CA SER A 28 -8.86 -19.23 3.94
C SER A 28 -9.95 -18.68 4.86
N ALA A 29 -9.61 -18.36 6.10
CA ALA A 29 -10.52 -17.75 7.07
C ALA A 29 -10.97 -16.36 6.60
N PHE A 30 -10.06 -15.53 6.08
CA PHE A 30 -10.42 -14.21 5.56
C PHE A 30 -11.46 -14.29 4.43
N GLN A 31 -11.30 -15.27 3.53
CA GLN A 31 -12.20 -15.49 2.40
C GLN A 31 -13.57 -16.05 2.84
N GLY A 32 -13.60 -16.90 3.86
CA GLY A 32 -14.83 -17.54 4.35
C GLY A 32 -15.66 -16.70 5.32
N VAL A 33 -15.03 -15.76 6.04
CA VAL A 33 -15.70 -14.97 7.08
C VAL A 33 -16.43 -13.76 6.50
N LYS A 34 -17.68 -13.56 6.94
CA LYS A 34 -18.51 -12.39 6.61
C LYS A 34 -18.43 -11.27 7.65
N ASP A 35 -18.06 -11.61 8.89
CA ASP A 35 -17.95 -10.66 9.99
C ASP A 35 -16.77 -9.70 9.78
N THR A 36 -17.05 -8.39 9.75
CA THR A 36 -16.05 -7.35 9.44
C THR A 36 -14.97 -7.27 10.50
N LEU A 37 -15.33 -7.39 11.79
CA LEU A 37 -14.36 -7.33 12.88
C LEU A 37 -13.36 -8.48 12.78
N ARG A 38 -13.87 -9.70 12.55
CA ARG A 38 -13.00 -10.87 12.40
C ARG A 38 -12.13 -10.79 11.15
N ARG A 39 -12.64 -10.24 10.04
CA ARG A 39 -11.83 -9.96 8.85
C ARG A 39 -10.72 -8.96 9.14
N GLU A 40 -11.02 -7.89 9.87
CA GLU A 40 -10.02 -6.91 10.32
C GLU A 40 -8.90 -7.58 11.14
N GLU A 41 -9.26 -8.41 12.13
CA GLU A 41 -8.28 -9.14 12.96
C GLU A 41 -7.38 -10.06 12.12
N ILE A 42 -7.96 -10.79 11.17
CA ILE A 42 -7.20 -11.69 10.29
C ILE A 42 -6.26 -10.88 9.38
N LEU A 43 -6.75 -9.77 8.82
CA LEU A 43 -5.96 -8.89 7.97
C LEU A 43 -4.80 -8.24 8.74
N ALA A 44 -5.03 -7.82 9.98
CA ALA A 44 -4.00 -7.32 10.88
C ALA A 44 -2.91 -8.37 11.13
N ASN A 45 -3.30 -9.63 11.36
CA ASN A 45 -2.35 -10.73 11.50
C ASN A 45 -1.52 -10.92 10.22
N LEU A 46 -2.15 -11.01 9.05
CA LEU A 46 -1.45 -11.14 7.77
C LEU A 46 -0.46 -9.98 7.54
N SER A 47 -0.85 -8.75 7.89
CA SER A 47 -0.01 -7.56 7.77
C SER A 47 1.21 -7.59 8.69
N ASN A 48 1.06 -8.14 9.90
CA ASN A 48 2.17 -8.37 10.81
C ASN A 48 3.12 -9.46 10.29
N PHE A 49 2.60 -10.56 9.73
CA PHE A 49 3.45 -11.58 9.09
C PHE A 49 4.19 -11.06 7.87
N ALA A 50 3.65 -10.06 7.18
CA ALA A 50 4.32 -9.39 6.05
C ALA A 50 5.56 -8.60 6.45
N TYR A 51 5.84 -8.41 7.74
CA TYR A 51 7.07 -7.75 8.20
C TYR A 51 8.31 -8.66 8.13
N ASP A 52 8.15 -9.97 8.28
CA ASP A 52 9.27 -10.91 8.40
C ASP A 52 9.62 -11.58 7.04
N PRO A 53 10.83 -11.40 6.49
CA PRO A 53 11.20 -11.93 5.16
C PRO A 53 11.12 -13.45 5.01
N ILE A 54 11.23 -14.20 6.11
CA ILE A 54 11.06 -15.66 6.12
C ILE A 54 9.65 -16.09 5.65
N ASN A 55 8.68 -15.17 5.68
CA ASN A 55 7.32 -15.45 5.24
C ASN A 55 7.09 -15.15 3.75
N TYR A 56 7.96 -14.37 3.10
CA TYR A 56 7.70 -13.84 1.75
C TYR A 56 7.46 -14.92 0.69
N VAL A 57 8.12 -16.07 0.81
CA VAL A 57 7.88 -17.22 -0.06
C VAL A 57 6.43 -17.69 0.07
N TYR A 58 5.95 -17.87 1.29
CA TYR A 58 4.56 -18.26 1.55
C TYR A 58 3.57 -17.16 1.18
N LEU A 59 3.85 -15.88 1.46
CA LEU A 59 2.97 -14.77 1.07
C LEU A 59 2.77 -14.69 -0.44
N LYS A 60 3.83 -14.97 -1.21
CA LYS A 60 3.78 -15.04 -2.66
C LYS A 60 2.91 -16.23 -3.13
N GLU A 61 3.19 -17.43 -2.60
CA GLU A 61 2.46 -18.65 -2.95
C GLU A 61 0.96 -18.54 -2.62
N LEU A 62 0.63 -17.94 -1.48
CA LEU A 62 -0.73 -17.73 -1.00
C LEU A 62 -1.43 -16.49 -1.59
N HIS A 63 -0.74 -15.74 -2.46
CA HIS A 63 -1.26 -14.55 -3.14
C HIS A 63 -1.78 -13.47 -2.18
N VAL A 64 -1.06 -13.25 -1.08
CA VAL A 64 -1.47 -12.29 -0.03
C VAL A 64 -1.47 -10.85 -0.56
N ILE A 65 -0.63 -10.51 -1.54
CA ILE A 65 -0.68 -9.20 -2.23
C ILE A 65 -2.03 -8.98 -2.92
N THR A 66 -2.57 -10.00 -3.59
CA THR A 66 -3.90 -9.93 -4.20
C THR A 66 -4.96 -9.62 -3.15
N LEU A 67 -4.91 -10.34 -2.01
CA LEU A 67 -5.83 -10.12 -0.90
C LEU A 67 -5.77 -8.68 -0.36
N PHE A 68 -4.57 -8.11 -0.19
CA PHE A 68 -4.43 -6.72 0.23
C PHE A 68 -5.01 -5.73 -0.80
N LEU A 69 -4.71 -5.91 -2.09
CA LEU A 69 -5.23 -5.06 -3.15
C LEU A 69 -6.77 -5.15 -3.27
N ASP A 70 -7.35 -6.34 -3.11
CA ASP A 70 -8.80 -6.54 -3.08
C ASP A 70 -9.46 -5.74 -1.95
N VAL A 71 -8.84 -5.69 -0.76
CA VAL A 71 -9.32 -4.88 0.36
C VAL A 71 -9.29 -3.38 0.04
N LEU A 72 -8.24 -2.90 -0.64
CA LEU A 72 -8.17 -1.50 -1.07
C LEU A 72 -9.26 -1.17 -2.09
N ALA A 73 -9.47 -2.04 -3.08
CA ALA A 73 -10.48 -1.88 -4.11
C ALA A 73 -11.92 -1.86 -3.52
N MET A 74 -12.21 -2.75 -2.58
CA MET A 74 -13.50 -2.78 -1.86
C MET A 74 -13.75 -1.49 -1.08
N SER A 75 -12.70 -0.86 -0.57
CA SER A 75 -12.82 0.41 0.17
C SER A 75 -13.06 1.62 -0.73
N LYS A 76 -12.85 1.50 -2.06
CA LYS A 76 -13.08 2.58 -3.05
C LYS A 76 -14.53 2.63 -3.55
N SER A 77 -15.16 1.47 -3.79
CA SER A 77 -16.43 1.35 -4.52
C SER A 77 -17.64 2.00 -3.83
N GLU A 78 -17.55 2.29 -2.53
CA GLU A 78 -18.64 2.88 -1.76
C GLU A 78 -18.63 4.42 -1.71
N LEU A 79 -17.66 5.07 -2.34
CA LEU A 79 -17.58 6.54 -2.41
C LEU A 79 -18.26 7.18 -3.64
N ASN A 80 -18.87 6.35 -4.51
CA ASN A 80 -19.51 6.79 -5.74
C ASN A 80 -21.03 7.02 -5.61
N GLY A 81 -21.47 7.83 -4.63
CA GLY A 81 -22.69 8.63 -4.81
C GLY A 81 -23.97 8.24 -4.06
N GLN A 82 -23.96 7.24 -3.18
CA GLN A 82 -24.96 7.16 -2.12
C GLN A 82 -24.21 7.24 -0.81
N LYS A 83 -24.39 8.31 -0.01
CA LYS A 83 -23.96 8.31 1.40
C LYS A 83 -24.77 7.22 2.07
N PRO A 84 -24.22 6.04 2.37
CA PRO A 84 -24.91 5.15 3.28
C PRO A 84 -24.76 5.84 4.65
N LYS A 85 -25.79 5.83 5.48
CA LYS A 85 -25.59 6.06 6.91
C LYS A 85 -24.80 4.87 7.44
N LEU A 86 -23.50 4.78 7.13
CA LEU A 86 -22.65 3.82 7.82
C LEU A 86 -22.60 4.25 9.27
N GLU A 87 -22.77 3.28 10.15
CA GLU A 87 -22.52 3.48 11.56
C GLU A 87 -21.04 3.81 11.78
N CYS A 88 -20.73 4.61 12.81
CA CYS A 88 -19.36 5.02 13.14
C CYS A 88 -18.41 3.80 13.25
N ASN A 89 -18.93 2.67 13.73
CA ASN A 89 -18.19 1.41 13.85
C ASN A 89 -17.81 0.83 12.48
N GLU A 90 -18.71 0.81 11.50
CA GLU A 90 -18.38 0.28 10.17
C GLU A 90 -17.32 1.13 9.46
N VAL A 91 -17.40 2.46 9.58
CA VAL A 91 -16.39 3.38 9.04
C VAL A 91 -15.03 3.13 9.70
N ARG A 92 -15.01 2.92 11.02
CA ARG A 92 -13.78 2.59 11.77
C ARG A 92 -13.16 1.30 11.26
N HIS A 93 -13.94 0.24 11.14
CA HIS A 93 -13.44 -1.06 10.68
C HIS A 93 -12.92 -1.00 9.24
N LYS A 94 -13.59 -0.24 8.36
CA LYS A 94 -13.11 -0.02 6.98
C LYS A 94 -11.79 0.73 6.94
N ASN A 95 -11.63 1.79 7.74
CA ASN A 95 -10.36 2.52 7.85
C ASN A 95 -9.25 1.62 8.40
N ALA A 96 -9.55 0.80 9.42
CA ALA A 96 -8.58 -0.14 9.98
C ALA A 96 -8.16 -1.19 8.94
N MET A 97 -9.11 -1.76 8.18
CA MET A 97 -8.79 -2.70 7.11
C MET A 97 -7.91 -2.09 6.02
N MET A 98 -8.19 -0.85 5.60
CA MET A 98 -7.37 -0.14 4.62
C MET A 98 -5.96 0.14 5.16
N GLU A 99 -5.86 0.55 6.43
CA GLU A 99 -4.57 0.75 7.11
C GLU A 99 -3.75 -0.54 7.17
N PHE A 100 -4.38 -1.66 7.56
CA PHE A 100 -3.70 -2.96 7.58
C PHE A 100 -3.29 -3.40 6.17
N ALA A 101 -4.16 -3.29 5.17
CA ALA A 101 -3.80 -3.64 3.80
C ALA A 101 -2.61 -2.82 3.27
N LEU A 102 -2.62 -1.51 3.46
CA LEU A 102 -1.49 -0.64 3.06
C LEU A 102 -0.22 -0.96 3.86
N GLY A 103 -0.34 -1.17 5.18
CA GLY A 103 0.79 -1.54 6.03
C GLY A 103 1.38 -2.90 5.65
N GLY A 104 0.55 -3.88 5.35
CA GLY A 104 0.95 -5.21 4.89
C GLY A 104 1.69 -5.17 3.56
N ILE A 105 1.20 -4.40 2.59
CA ILE A 105 1.92 -4.16 1.32
C ILE A 105 3.25 -3.45 1.62
N CYS A 106 3.23 -2.34 2.37
CA CYS A 106 4.42 -1.57 2.73
C CYS A 106 5.52 -2.43 3.38
N ASN A 107 5.13 -3.38 4.23
CA ASN A 107 6.04 -4.27 4.94
C ASN A 107 6.78 -5.26 4.04
N CYS A 108 6.22 -5.61 2.88
CA CYS A 108 6.76 -6.68 2.02
C CYS A 108 7.07 -6.26 0.58
N ILE A 109 6.67 -5.05 0.16
CA ILE A 109 6.83 -4.58 -1.22
C ILE A 109 8.29 -4.34 -1.61
N ALA A 110 9.24 -4.32 -0.68
CA ALA A 110 10.66 -4.26 -1.02
C ALA A 110 11.21 -5.59 -1.59
N ASP A 111 10.50 -6.72 -1.43
CA ASP A 111 10.92 -8.00 -2.02
C ASP A 111 10.58 -8.06 -3.53
N PRO A 112 11.56 -8.27 -4.42
CA PRO A 112 11.32 -8.26 -5.86
C PRO A 112 10.29 -9.29 -6.34
N ARG A 113 10.15 -10.43 -5.65
CA ARG A 113 9.21 -11.48 -6.06
C ARG A 113 7.76 -11.07 -5.77
N LEU A 114 7.55 -10.31 -4.69
CA LEU A 114 6.24 -9.73 -4.35
C LEU A 114 5.94 -8.49 -5.20
N GLN A 115 6.96 -7.68 -5.54
CA GLN A 115 6.80 -6.58 -6.50
C GLN A 115 6.29 -7.07 -7.85
N LEU A 116 6.85 -8.16 -8.39
CA LEU A 116 6.40 -8.71 -9.67
C LEU A 116 4.91 -9.06 -9.66
N GLN A 117 4.43 -9.70 -8.58
CA GLN A 117 3.00 -10.00 -8.40
C GLN A 117 2.17 -8.72 -8.28
N PHE A 118 2.65 -7.76 -7.48
CA PHE A 118 1.98 -6.47 -7.29
C PHE A 118 1.80 -5.69 -8.60
N PHE A 119 2.83 -5.63 -9.45
CA PHE A 119 2.73 -4.98 -10.76
C PHE A 119 1.80 -5.73 -11.71
N ALA A 120 1.82 -7.06 -11.71
CA ALA A 120 0.91 -7.87 -12.53
C ALA A 120 -0.57 -7.62 -12.21
N LEU A 121 -0.87 -7.14 -10.99
CA LEU A 121 -2.21 -6.82 -10.50
C LEU A 121 -2.56 -5.32 -10.64
N ASN A 122 -1.78 -4.55 -11.41
CA ASN A 122 -1.94 -3.10 -11.54
C ASN A 122 -1.86 -2.34 -10.20
N GLY A 123 -1.15 -2.90 -9.21
CA GLY A 123 -1.10 -2.36 -7.85
C GLY A 123 -0.54 -0.93 -7.78
N ALA A 124 0.34 -0.54 -8.69
CA ALA A 124 0.91 0.81 -8.72
C ALA A 124 -0.18 1.89 -8.88
N ASN A 125 -1.10 1.70 -9.84
CA ASN A 125 -2.22 2.61 -10.05
C ASN A 125 -3.18 2.61 -8.86
N GLU A 126 -3.36 1.44 -8.22
CA GLU A 126 -4.20 1.32 -7.03
C GLU A 126 -3.68 2.21 -5.89
N ILE A 127 -2.36 2.14 -5.61
CA ILE A 127 -1.68 2.93 -4.58
C ILE A 127 -1.65 4.43 -4.93
N ILE A 128 -1.37 4.80 -6.18
CA ILE A 128 -1.40 6.21 -6.61
C ILE A 128 -2.80 6.79 -6.38
N GLY A 129 -3.86 6.04 -6.72
CA GLY A 129 -5.24 6.43 -6.44
C GLY A 129 -5.53 6.59 -4.94
N CYS A 130 -4.94 5.74 -4.09
CA CYS A 130 -5.03 5.90 -2.63
C CYS A 130 -4.36 7.20 -2.15
N VAL A 131 -3.14 7.49 -2.60
CA VAL A 131 -2.42 8.72 -2.22
C VAL A 131 -3.24 9.95 -2.60
N ARG A 132 -3.70 10.05 -3.86
CA ARG A 132 -4.53 11.15 -4.36
C ARG A 132 -5.73 11.41 -3.46
N LYS A 133 -6.52 10.36 -3.21
CA LYS A 133 -7.74 10.45 -2.42
C LYS A 133 -7.49 10.83 -0.97
N LEU A 134 -6.40 10.35 -0.37
CA LEU A 134 -6.05 10.67 1.01
C LEU A 134 -5.60 12.14 1.15
N VAL A 135 -4.82 12.66 0.19
CA VAL A 135 -4.35 14.06 0.22
C VAL A 135 -5.50 15.07 0.11
N GLU A 136 -6.59 14.74 -0.58
CA GLU A 136 -7.79 15.58 -0.67
C GLU A 136 -8.53 15.74 0.67
N ILE A 137 -8.22 14.93 1.68
CA ILE A 137 -8.89 14.98 2.99
C ILE A 137 -8.32 16.16 3.79
N SER A 138 -9.17 17.18 3.98
CA SER A 138 -8.80 18.50 4.54
C SER A 138 -8.11 18.48 5.91
N ASP A 139 -8.26 17.41 6.69
CA ASP A 139 -7.49 17.16 7.90
C ASP A 139 -7.14 15.68 8.03
N ILE A 140 -6.19 15.22 7.20
CA ILE A 140 -5.65 13.86 7.27
C ILE A 140 -5.03 13.57 8.65
N THR A 141 -4.54 14.59 9.35
CA THR A 141 -3.84 14.46 10.64
C THR A 141 -4.77 14.32 11.85
N ALA A 142 -6.03 14.74 11.74
CA ALA A 142 -7.02 14.52 12.80
C ALA A 142 -7.30 13.04 13.08
N CYS A 143 -6.99 12.14 12.14
CA CYS A 143 -7.19 10.71 12.28
C CYS A 143 -5.86 9.97 12.08
N VAL A 144 -5.31 9.40 13.17
CA VAL A 144 -4.07 8.62 13.14
C VAL A 144 -4.11 7.52 12.08
N SER A 145 -5.25 6.85 11.92
CA SER A 145 -5.43 5.80 10.90
C SER A 145 -5.23 6.32 9.48
N LYS A 146 -5.81 7.48 9.14
CA LYS A 146 -5.66 8.09 7.83
C LYS A 146 -4.24 8.60 7.57
N LEU A 147 -3.60 9.15 8.60
CA LEU A 147 -2.18 9.51 8.55
C LEU A 147 -1.32 8.27 8.24
N ASN A 148 -1.54 7.16 8.94
CA ASN A 148 -0.81 5.91 8.73
C ASN A 148 -1.07 5.32 7.34
N GLN A 149 -2.30 5.40 6.83
CA GLN A 149 -2.64 5.00 5.46
C GLN A 149 -1.84 5.83 4.45
N LEU A 150 -1.81 7.16 4.57
CA LEU A 150 -1.09 8.03 3.65
C LEU A 150 0.42 7.76 3.71
N LEU A 151 1.00 7.67 4.91
CA LEU A 151 2.40 7.34 5.09
C LEU A 151 2.78 5.99 4.46
N SER A 152 1.96 4.96 4.68
CA SER A 152 2.18 3.63 4.09
C SER A 152 2.12 3.68 2.57
N ALA A 153 1.11 4.36 2.00
CA ALA A 153 0.96 4.51 0.56
C ALA A 153 2.14 5.28 -0.08
N MET A 154 2.59 6.37 0.55
CA MET A 154 3.76 7.12 0.08
C MET A 154 5.05 6.31 0.19
N THR A 155 5.21 5.53 1.26
CA THR A 155 6.36 4.66 1.47
C THR A 155 6.39 3.52 0.46
N ILE A 156 5.23 2.97 0.07
CA ILE A 156 5.13 2.01 -1.03
C ILE A 156 5.62 2.67 -2.32
N CYS A 157 5.15 3.87 -2.67
CA CYS A 157 5.64 4.59 -3.85
C CYS A 157 7.16 4.79 -3.83
N TYR A 158 7.74 5.11 -2.67
CA TYR A 158 9.20 5.22 -2.50
C TYR A 158 9.92 3.90 -2.81
N PHE A 159 9.49 2.78 -2.22
CA PHE A 159 10.12 1.47 -2.49
C PHE A 159 9.97 1.00 -3.93
N LEU A 160 8.95 1.49 -4.64
CA LEU A 160 8.74 1.16 -6.04
C LEU A 160 9.60 2.00 -6.99
N LEU A 161 10.22 3.12 -6.56
CA LEU A 161 11.04 3.97 -7.44
C LEU A 161 12.15 3.23 -8.18
N ASP A 162 12.79 2.27 -7.52
CA ASP A 162 13.84 1.44 -8.13
C ASP A 162 13.30 0.43 -9.17
N SER A 163 11.98 0.23 -9.24
CA SER A 163 11.36 -0.60 -10.28
C SER A 163 11.22 0.19 -11.58
N SER A 164 11.80 -0.34 -12.66
CA SER A 164 11.66 0.21 -14.01
C SER A 164 10.19 0.39 -14.45
N ALA A 165 9.27 -0.44 -13.94
CA ALA A 165 7.84 -0.32 -14.25
C ALA A 165 7.22 0.93 -13.59
N PHE A 166 7.62 1.24 -12.36
CA PHE A 166 7.13 2.42 -11.64
C PHE A 166 7.81 3.70 -12.12
N HIS A 167 9.11 3.63 -12.44
CA HIS A 167 9.83 4.76 -13.02
C HIS A 167 9.19 5.24 -14.32
N LYS A 168 8.66 4.33 -15.16
CA LYS A 168 7.88 4.71 -16.35
C LYS A 168 6.60 5.46 -16.00
N LEU A 169 5.93 5.12 -14.89
CA LEU A 169 4.73 5.83 -14.45
C LEU A 169 5.07 7.24 -13.95
N THR A 170 6.18 7.42 -13.23
CA THR A 170 6.60 8.75 -12.73
C THR A 170 7.11 9.66 -13.86
N THR A 171 7.76 9.09 -14.87
CA THR A 171 8.30 9.83 -16.03
C THR A 171 7.26 10.10 -17.12
N ASN A 172 6.36 9.15 -17.43
CA ASN A 172 5.30 9.39 -18.42
C ASN A 172 4.29 10.44 -17.95
N SER A 173 4.08 10.59 -16.63
CA SER A 173 3.23 11.64 -16.08
C SER A 173 3.90 13.02 -16.05
N THR A 174 5.19 13.14 -16.41
CA THR A 174 5.90 14.43 -16.56
C THR A 174 5.96 14.91 -18.01
N CYS A 175 5.44 14.16 -18.99
CA CYS A 175 5.55 14.50 -20.41
C CYS A 175 4.28 14.23 -21.24
N MET A 176 3.24 15.06 -21.09
CA MET A 176 2.29 15.35 -22.18
C MET A 176 1.73 16.77 -22.02
N ASN A 177 2.48 17.75 -22.55
CA ASN A 177 1.94 19.04 -22.99
C ASN A 177 2.09 19.08 -24.52
N GLU A 178 1.37 18.21 -25.23
CA GLU A 178 1.11 18.44 -26.65
C GLU A 178 -0.38 18.71 -26.83
N TYR A 179 -0.66 19.83 -27.48
CA TYR A 179 -1.97 20.40 -27.75
C TYR A 179 -2.96 19.35 -28.25
N ASP A 180 -4.03 19.10 -27.50
CA ASP A 180 -5.30 18.71 -28.11
C ASP A 180 -6.44 19.55 -27.52
N SER A 181 -6.87 20.51 -28.33
CA SER A 181 -7.98 21.40 -28.05
C SER A 181 -9.28 20.67 -28.35
N ASN A 182 -9.83 19.96 -27.37
CA ASN A 182 -11.28 19.78 -27.13
C ASN A 182 -11.56 18.57 -26.24
N GLU A 183 -11.08 18.60 -24.99
CA GLU A 183 -11.75 17.92 -23.88
C GLU A 183 -11.13 18.46 -22.59
N THR A 184 -11.96 18.94 -21.66
CA THR A 184 -11.51 19.36 -20.33
C THR A 184 -11.18 18.12 -19.52
N VAL A 185 -10.11 17.42 -19.90
CA VAL A 185 -9.53 16.34 -19.10
C VAL A 185 -8.97 17.02 -17.86
N ARG A 186 -9.58 16.76 -16.69
CA ARG A 186 -8.97 17.14 -15.42
C ARG A 186 -7.61 16.44 -15.39
N GLN A 187 -6.55 17.23 -15.51
CA GLN A 187 -5.18 16.75 -15.42
C GLN A 187 -5.04 16.08 -14.06
N GLU A 188 -4.98 14.74 -14.04
CA GLU A 188 -4.72 14.03 -12.78
C GLU A 188 -3.29 14.35 -12.37
N ASP A 189 -3.12 15.01 -11.22
CA ASP A 189 -1.80 15.35 -10.70
C ASP A 189 -0.93 14.09 -10.69
N SER A 190 0.23 14.18 -11.34
CA SER A 190 1.21 13.09 -11.35
C SER A 190 1.61 12.77 -9.90
N ILE A 191 1.94 11.50 -9.62
CA ILE A 191 2.41 11.13 -8.27
C ILE A 191 3.63 11.98 -7.85
N LEU A 192 4.46 12.39 -8.82
CA LEU A 192 5.58 13.30 -8.58
C LEU A 192 5.10 14.68 -8.10
N CYS A 193 4.13 15.29 -8.79
CA CYS A 193 3.57 16.59 -8.40
C CYS A 193 2.96 16.54 -6.99
N ILE A 194 2.22 15.46 -6.69
CA ILE A 194 1.64 15.25 -5.36
C ILE A 194 2.72 15.17 -4.29
N MET A 195 3.76 14.36 -4.52
CA MET A 195 4.88 14.22 -3.58
C MET A 195 5.60 15.56 -3.36
N GLN A 196 5.88 16.31 -4.42
CA GLN A 196 6.50 17.65 -4.32
C GLN A 196 5.62 18.63 -3.52
N GLY A 197 4.30 18.61 -3.73
CA GLY A 197 3.36 19.42 -2.95
C GLY A 197 3.35 19.08 -1.44
N LEU A 198 3.68 17.84 -1.08
CA LEU A 198 3.68 17.36 0.31
C LEU A 198 5.00 17.61 1.07
N GLN A 199 6.07 18.08 0.42
CA GLN A 199 7.36 18.35 1.08
C GLN A 199 7.28 19.40 2.20
N ARG A 200 6.26 20.26 2.17
CA ARG A 200 6.01 21.32 3.18
C ARG A 200 4.83 21.01 4.10
N HIS A 201 4.38 19.75 4.13
CA HIS A 201 3.26 19.34 4.97
C HIS A 201 3.62 19.48 6.46
N HIS A 202 2.63 19.84 7.30
CA HIS A 202 2.85 20.10 8.74
C HIS A 202 3.24 18.84 9.53
N SER A 203 2.80 17.67 9.08
CA SER A 203 3.33 16.39 9.57
C SER A 203 4.74 16.16 9.02
N VAL A 204 5.73 16.20 9.91
CA VAL A 204 7.15 15.94 9.61
C VAL A 204 7.34 14.58 8.94
N GLN A 205 6.57 13.56 9.31
CA GLN A 205 6.66 12.24 8.68
C GLN A 205 6.28 12.28 7.20
N ILE A 206 5.21 13.01 6.86
CA ILE A 206 4.75 13.18 5.47
C ILE A 206 5.77 14.00 4.67
N ALA A 207 6.23 15.12 5.23
CA ALA A 207 7.24 15.97 4.60
C ALA A 207 8.53 15.18 4.30
N ASN A 208 9.00 14.39 5.26
CA ASN A 208 10.24 13.62 5.10
C ASN A 208 10.14 12.54 4.03
N ILE A 209 9.04 11.76 3.99
CA ILE A 209 8.90 10.71 2.96
C ILE A 209 8.68 11.33 1.56
N ALA A 210 7.99 12.46 1.46
CA ALA A 210 7.84 13.23 0.23
C ALA A 210 9.19 13.74 -0.31
N SER A 211 10.02 14.32 0.56
CA SER A 211 11.36 14.78 0.17
C SER A 211 12.25 13.61 -0.23
N ALA A 212 12.26 12.53 0.56
CA ALA A 212 13.04 11.33 0.23
C ALA A 212 12.63 10.69 -1.10
N PHE A 213 11.33 10.72 -1.45
CA PHE A 213 10.83 10.30 -2.74
C PHE A 213 11.38 11.16 -3.88
N ASP A 214 11.30 12.49 -3.75
CA ASP A 214 11.79 13.41 -4.78
C ASP A 214 13.30 13.30 -4.96
N ASP A 215 14.07 13.28 -3.86
CA ASP A 215 15.53 13.10 -3.87
C ASP A 215 15.91 11.80 -4.62
N ARG A 216 15.28 10.67 -4.25
CA ARG A 216 15.56 9.38 -4.90
C ARG A 216 15.14 9.37 -6.37
N HIS A 217 14.05 10.03 -6.72
CA HIS A 217 13.63 10.17 -8.11
C HIS A 217 14.64 10.95 -8.95
N GLN A 218 15.17 12.07 -8.42
CA GLN A 218 16.22 12.84 -9.10
C GLN A 218 17.52 12.05 -9.26
N GLU A 219 17.94 11.30 -8.23
CA GLU A 219 19.09 10.39 -8.31
C GLU A 219 18.93 9.38 -9.45
N LEU A 220 17.75 8.75 -9.56
CA LEU A 220 17.48 7.77 -10.62
C LEU A 220 17.48 8.43 -12.01
N LEU A 221 16.89 9.62 -12.16
CA LEU A 221 16.96 10.37 -13.42
C LEU A 221 18.41 10.65 -13.84
N ALA A 222 19.27 11.03 -12.90
CA ALA A 222 20.70 11.28 -13.19
C ALA A 222 21.47 10.01 -13.57
N LEU A 223 21.05 8.83 -13.09
CA LEU A 223 21.65 7.54 -13.43
C LEU A 223 21.23 7.01 -14.81
N TYR A 224 20.05 7.42 -15.31
CA TYR A 224 19.48 6.96 -16.58
C TYR A 224 19.48 8.03 -17.70
N ALA A 225 20.01 9.23 -17.44
CA ALA A 225 20.24 10.29 -18.43
C ALA A 225 21.55 10.08 -19.21
#